data_AF-A0A934FR22-F1
#
_entry.id   AF-A0A934FR22-F1
#
_cell.length_a   1.000
_cell.length_b   1.000
_cell.length_c   1.000
_cell.angle_alpha   90.00
_cell.angle_beta   90.00
_cell.angle_gamma   90.00
#
_symmetry.space_group_name_H-M   'P 1'
#
loop_
_entity.id
_entity.type
_entity.pdbx_description
1 polymer ?
#
loop_
_entity_poly.entity_id
_entity_poly.type
_entity_poly.pdbx_seq_one_letter_code
_entity_poly.pdbx_strand_id
1 'polypeptide(L)'
;MLDIVLALAELAAFVAIAAALVRPSLRRRVAWSLLGAAGLALCAGIVSGGARRLAVEAGFARFRDNQIEFGAFPIETVDAPGFAFGLVVLAFCGAWAMALFVLDRRSWPPGELIPATGAGAWPFMAPLLLAWSGTALVLLLEKAAGPAGLVRPLAFERAILPASIAAAALLAIRLRSVISALLWVCLFVSVARWPIAAFGALATHFELGTSLDVHTITEFANPFAQMPVSVAPHSTEQIVWLNLGPNLLLLPGLYLFSAGGIAFAVAMFVLHPPEARSHDTSVQSGTPGTR
;
A
#
# COMPACT_ATOMS: atom_id res chain seq x y z
N MET A 1 -14.40 -16.43 7.62
CA MET A 1 -13.70 -15.92 8.82
C MET A 1 -12.17 -15.93 8.63
N LEU A 2 -11.57 -17.05 8.20
CA LEU A 2 -10.12 -17.15 7.96
C LEU A 2 -9.58 -16.11 6.98
N ASP A 3 -10.27 -15.86 5.86
CA ASP A 3 -9.85 -14.86 4.86
C ASP A 3 -9.76 -13.44 5.42
N ILE A 4 -10.68 -13.07 6.33
CA ILE A 4 -10.68 -11.75 6.97
C ILE A 4 -9.47 -11.64 7.91
N VAL A 5 -9.16 -12.70 8.67
CA VAL A 5 -8.00 -12.71 9.56
C VAL A 5 -6.70 -12.56 8.77
N LEU A 6 -6.57 -13.28 7.65
CA LEU A 6 -5.41 -13.16 6.77
C LEU A 6 -5.30 -11.76 6.16
N ALA A 7 -6.43 -11.20 5.71
CA ALA A 7 -6.51 -9.84 5.20
C ALA A 7 -6.06 -8.78 6.22
N LEU A 8 -6.48 -8.93 7.48
CA LEU A 8 -6.09 -8.05 8.57
C LEU A 8 -4.61 -8.24 8.95
N ALA A 9 -4.11 -9.47 8.95
CA ALA A 9 -2.71 -9.75 9.23
C ALA A 9 -1.78 -9.15 8.16
N GLU A 10 -2.16 -9.25 6.89
CA GLU A 10 -1.44 -8.61 5.77
C GLU A 10 -1.44 -7.08 5.91
N LEU A 11 -2.61 -6.48 6.17
CA LEU A 11 -2.71 -5.04 6.42
C LEU A 11 -1.82 -4.62 7.61
N ALA A 12 -1.84 -5.38 8.70
CA ALA A 12 -0.99 -5.14 9.86
C ALA A 12 0.51 -5.23 9.51
N ALA A 13 0.91 -6.16 8.64
CA ALA A 13 2.28 -6.25 8.16
C ALA A 13 2.68 -5.02 7.33
N PHE A 14 1.84 -4.55 6.40
CA PHE A 14 2.09 -3.33 5.64
C PHE A 14 2.19 -2.09 6.54
N VAL A 15 1.28 -1.95 7.52
CA VAL A 15 1.32 -0.87 8.51
C VAL A 15 2.57 -0.94 9.38
N ALA A 16 2.98 -2.14 9.80
CA ALA A 16 4.20 -2.32 10.59
C ALA A 16 5.45 -1.95 9.79
N ILE A 17 5.55 -2.34 8.51
CA ILE A 17 6.64 -1.94 7.63
C ILE A 17 6.65 -0.42 7.45
N ALA A 18 5.50 0.18 7.12
CA ALA A 18 5.34 1.63 6.99
C ALA A 18 5.81 2.37 8.26
N ALA A 19 5.40 1.90 9.44
CA ALA A 19 5.83 2.47 10.72
C ALA A 19 7.34 2.31 10.96
N ALA A 20 7.95 1.17 10.59
CA ALA A 20 9.38 0.94 10.70
C ALA A 20 10.22 1.78 9.72
N LEU A 21 9.65 2.12 8.56
CA LEU A 21 10.28 3.06 7.62
C LEU A 21 10.37 4.46 8.23
N VAL A 22 9.31 4.91 8.89
CA VAL A 22 9.26 6.23 9.56
C VAL A 22 10.06 6.25 10.86
N ARG A 23 9.97 5.19 11.68
CA ARG A 23 10.55 5.14 13.02
C ARG A 23 11.64 4.06 13.12
N PRO A 24 12.94 4.44 13.14
CA PRO A 24 14.04 3.48 13.16
C PRO A 24 14.00 2.47 14.31
N SER A 25 13.56 2.89 15.51
CA SER A 25 13.50 2.02 16.69
C SER A 25 12.55 0.82 16.54
N LEU A 26 11.69 0.81 15.53
CA LEU A 26 10.78 -0.31 15.25
C LEU A 26 11.36 -1.32 14.26
N ARG A 27 12.38 -0.97 13.46
CA ARG A 27 12.88 -1.78 12.33
C ARG A 27 13.19 -3.21 12.72
N ARG A 28 14.00 -3.40 13.76
CA ARG A 28 14.40 -4.73 14.23
C ARG A 28 13.23 -5.56 14.72
N ARG A 29 12.27 -4.95 15.44
CA ARG A 29 11.08 -5.64 15.95
C ARG A 29 10.17 -6.10 14.80
N VAL A 30 9.93 -5.20 13.85
CA VAL A 30 9.12 -5.49 12.66
C VAL A 30 9.78 -6.54 11.77
N ALA A 31 11.10 -6.47 11.58
CA ALA A 31 11.84 -7.48 10.83
C ALA A 31 11.66 -8.88 11.43
N TRP A 32 11.79 -9.02 12.75
CA TRP A 32 11.55 -10.31 13.42
C TRP A 32 10.11 -10.78 13.31
N SER A 33 9.12 -9.88 13.45
CA SER A 33 7.71 -10.26 13.28
C SER A 33 7.40 -10.72 11.86
N LEU A 34 8.03 -10.09 10.84
CA LEU A 34 7.88 -10.51 9.44
C LEU A 34 8.46 -11.91 9.21
N LEU A 35 9.63 -12.21 9.77
CA LEU A 35 10.21 -13.56 9.68
C LEU A 35 9.34 -14.61 10.39
N GLY A 36 8.75 -14.26 11.54
CA GLY A 36 7.77 -15.11 12.22
C GLY A 36 6.53 -15.36 11.35
N ALA A 37 5.95 -14.31 10.78
CA ALA A 37 4.80 -14.42 9.88
C ALA A 37 5.11 -15.24 8.62
N ALA A 38 6.30 -15.07 8.05
CA ALA A 38 6.80 -15.84 6.91
C ALA A 38 6.89 -17.34 7.23
N GLY A 39 7.47 -17.70 8.38
CA GLY A 39 7.55 -19.08 8.83
C GLY A 39 6.17 -19.68 9.05
N LEU A 40 5.24 -18.94 9.66
CA LEU A 40 3.86 -19.39 9.85
C LEU A 40 3.13 -19.60 8.52
N ALA A 41 3.26 -18.68 7.57
CA ALA A 41 2.64 -18.79 6.25
C ALA A 41 3.18 -19.99 5.46
N LEU A 42 4.49 -20.23 5.51
CA LEU A 42 5.11 -21.40 4.89
C LEU A 42 4.62 -22.70 5.53
N CYS A 43 4.63 -22.78 6.86
CA CYS A 43 4.11 -23.94 7.59
C CYS A 43 2.63 -24.18 7.28
N ALA A 44 1.81 -23.13 7.23
CA ALA A 44 0.40 -23.23 6.85
C ALA A 44 0.24 -23.78 5.43
N GLY A 45 1.06 -23.31 4.47
CA GLY A 45 1.06 -23.83 3.11
C GLY A 45 1.43 -25.32 3.04
N ILE A 46 2.48 -25.73 3.74
CA ILE A 46 2.93 -27.14 3.79
C ILE A 46 1.88 -28.04 4.47
N VAL A 47 1.37 -27.63 5.63
CA VAL A 47 0.39 -28.41 6.40
C VAL A 47 -0.94 -28.52 5.67
N SER A 48 -1.35 -27.48 4.94
CA SER A 48 -2.60 -27.53 4.19
C SER A 48 -2.61 -28.63 3.12
N GLY A 49 -1.44 -29.02 2.60
CA GLY A 49 -1.30 -30.10 1.62
C GLY A 49 -2.08 -29.86 0.31
N GLY A 50 -1.82 -30.70 -0.69
CA GLY A 50 -2.63 -30.77 -1.91
C GLY A 50 -2.55 -29.57 -2.85
N ALA A 51 -3.39 -29.62 -3.89
CA ALA A 51 -3.59 -28.51 -4.82
C ALA A 51 -4.66 -27.55 -4.28
N ARG A 52 -4.44 -26.25 -4.47
CA ARG A 52 -5.39 -25.18 -4.17
C ARG A 52 -5.91 -24.60 -5.46
N ARG A 53 -7.17 -24.19 -5.42
CA ARG A 53 -7.88 -23.58 -6.54
C ARG A 53 -8.36 -22.19 -6.15
N LEU A 54 -8.12 -21.21 -7.00
CA LEU A 54 -8.57 -19.83 -6.82
C LEU A 54 -9.32 -19.37 -8.08
N ALA A 55 -10.56 -18.91 -7.90
CA ALA A 55 -11.26 -18.15 -8.93
C ALA A 55 -10.74 -16.70 -8.88
N VAL A 56 -10.07 -16.27 -9.94
CA VAL A 56 -9.58 -14.91 -10.11
C VAL A 56 -10.72 -14.08 -10.69
N GLU A 57 -11.05 -12.99 -10.00
CA GLU A 57 -12.15 -12.10 -10.35
C GLU A 57 -11.67 -10.66 -10.37
N ALA A 58 -12.17 -9.89 -11.32
CA ALA A 58 -11.98 -8.45 -11.39
C ALA A 58 -13.23 -7.73 -10.86
N GLY A 59 -13.05 -6.66 -10.07
CA GLY A 59 -14.16 -5.94 -9.43
C GLY A 59 -14.46 -4.61 -10.11
N PHE A 60 -15.64 -4.46 -10.71
CA PHE A 60 -16.05 -3.23 -11.39
C PHE A 60 -17.52 -2.88 -11.14
N ALA A 61 -17.84 -1.58 -11.27
CA ALA A 61 -19.21 -1.12 -11.25
C ALA A 61 -19.92 -1.52 -12.57
N ARG A 62 -21.09 -2.13 -12.46
CA ARG A 62 -21.93 -2.54 -13.60
C ARG A 62 -23.36 -2.05 -13.42
N PHE A 63 -24.07 -1.93 -14.53
CA PHE A 63 -25.50 -1.67 -14.52
C PHE A 63 -26.28 -2.98 -14.43
N ARG A 64 -27.19 -3.07 -13.46
CA ARG A 64 -28.19 -4.14 -13.36
C ARG A 64 -29.51 -3.52 -12.95
N ASP A 65 -30.57 -3.81 -13.71
CA ASP A 65 -31.93 -3.33 -13.42
C ASP A 65 -32.01 -1.80 -13.17
N ASN A 66 -31.32 -1.01 -14.00
CA ASN A 66 -31.16 0.45 -13.89
C ASN A 66 -30.47 0.96 -12.61
N GLN A 67 -29.76 0.10 -11.88
CA GLN A 67 -28.95 0.48 -10.72
C GLN A 67 -27.47 0.16 -10.96
N ILE A 68 -26.60 0.98 -10.36
CA ILE A 68 -25.16 0.72 -10.34
C ILE A 68 -24.88 -0.22 -9.17
N GLU A 69 -24.35 -1.41 -9.47
CA GLU A 69 -23.89 -2.37 -8.47
C GLU A 69 -22.41 -2.71 -8.69
N PHE A 70 -21.71 -3.09 -7.63
CA PHE A 70 -20.36 -3.64 -7.76
C PHE A 70 -20.47 -5.12 -8.13
N GLY A 71 -20.00 -5.46 -9.33
CA GLY A 71 -19.93 -6.83 -9.83
C GLY A 71 -18.53 -7.40 -9.70
N ALA A 72 -18.46 -8.72 -9.47
CA ALA A 72 -17.27 -9.51 -9.69
C ALA A 72 -17.37 -10.17 -11.07
N PHE A 73 -16.34 -9.97 -11.89
CA PHE A 73 -16.22 -10.51 -13.23
C PHE A 73 -15.21 -11.66 -13.20
N PRO A 74 -15.62 -12.90 -13.50
CA PRO A 74 -14.70 -14.02 -13.52
C PRO A 74 -13.69 -13.84 -14.67
N ILE A 75 -12.42 -14.03 -14.36
CA ILE A 75 -11.32 -13.94 -15.33
C ILE A 75 -10.81 -15.34 -15.65
N GLU A 76 -10.25 -16.03 -14.65
CA GLU A 76 -9.65 -17.35 -14.80
C GLU A 76 -9.81 -18.14 -13.50
N THR A 77 -9.68 -19.45 -13.56
CA THR A 77 -9.40 -20.26 -12.36
C THR A 77 -7.96 -20.76 -12.37
N VAL A 78 -7.22 -20.46 -11.30
CA VAL A 78 -5.83 -20.88 -11.13
C VAL A 78 -5.75 -22.04 -10.15
N ASP A 79 -5.02 -23.09 -10.54
CA ASP A 79 -4.65 -24.21 -9.67
C ASP A 79 -3.14 -24.18 -9.36
N ALA A 80 -2.77 -24.29 -8.09
CA ALA A 80 -1.37 -24.30 -7.66
C ALA A 80 -1.15 -25.22 -6.45
N PRO A 81 0.08 -25.72 -6.23
CA PRO A 81 0.41 -26.45 -5.01
C PRO A 81 0.16 -25.60 -3.74
N GLY A 82 -0.39 -26.20 -2.68
CA GLY A 82 -0.76 -25.49 -1.46
C GLY A 82 0.37 -24.75 -0.77
N PHE A 83 1.63 -25.18 -0.95
CA PHE A 83 2.80 -24.49 -0.41
C PHE A 83 3.20 -23.22 -1.20
N ALA A 84 2.72 -23.06 -2.44
CA ALA A 84 3.17 -22.00 -3.35
C ALA A 84 2.91 -20.60 -2.77
N PHE A 85 1.72 -20.35 -2.21
CA PHE A 85 1.42 -19.06 -1.59
C PHE A 85 2.33 -18.79 -0.38
N GLY A 86 2.67 -19.82 0.40
CA GLY A 86 3.57 -19.71 1.55
C GLY A 86 4.98 -19.27 1.13
N LEU A 87 5.47 -19.77 -0.01
CA LEU A 87 6.75 -19.34 -0.59
C LEU A 87 6.71 -17.88 -1.05
N VAL A 88 5.60 -17.43 -1.66
CA VAL A 88 5.42 -16.03 -2.06
C VAL A 88 5.44 -15.10 -0.85
N VAL A 89 4.71 -15.44 0.22
CA VAL A 89 4.71 -14.67 1.48
C VAL A 89 6.11 -14.68 2.11
N LEU A 90 6.78 -15.83 2.13
CA LEU A 90 8.14 -15.96 2.65
C LEU A 90 9.11 -15.04 1.91
N ALA A 91 9.07 -15.03 0.58
CA ALA A 91 9.94 -14.20 -0.25
C ALA A 91 9.71 -12.71 0.05
N PHE A 92 8.45 -12.27 0.11
CA PHE A 92 8.11 -10.88 0.41
C PHE A 92 8.54 -10.46 1.82
N CYS A 93 8.14 -11.22 2.84
CA CYS A 93 8.47 -10.92 4.24
C CYS A 93 9.97 -11.02 4.50
N GLY A 94 10.66 -12.00 3.89
CA GLY A 94 12.11 -12.16 3.97
C GLY A 94 12.86 -10.99 3.34
N ALA A 95 12.44 -10.54 2.16
CA ALA A 95 13.03 -9.38 1.49
C ALA A 95 12.86 -8.10 2.32
N TRP A 96 11.67 -7.86 2.88
CA TRP A 96 11.42 -6.70 3.74
C TRP A 96 12.14 -6.79 5.08
N ALA A 97 12.20 -7.96 5.71
CA ALA A 97 12.98 -8.14 6.93
C ALA A 97 14.46 -7.85 6.69
N MET A 98 15.04 -8.38 5.60
CA MET A 98 16.41 -8.10 5.19
C MET A 98 16.62 -6.60 4.94
N ALA A 99 15.72 -5.94 4.20
CA ALA A 99 15.79 -4.50 3.95
C ALA A 99 15.77 -3.70 5.26
N LEU A 100 14.90 -4.04 6.20
CA LEU A 100 14.81 -3.37 7.50
C LEU A 100 16.07 -3.59 8.35
N PHE A 101 16.69 -4.78 8.33
CA PHE A 101 17.98 -5.01 9.00
C PHE A 101 19.12 -4.20 8.38
N VAL A 102 19.17 -4.10 7.05
CA VAL A 102 20.15 -3.26 6.35
C VAL A 102 19.96 -1.78 6.69
N LEU A 103 18.71 -1.31 6.72
CA LEU A 103 18.37 0.06 7.12
C LEU A 103 18.66 0.35 8.59
N ASP A 104 18.57 -0.64 9.48
CA ASP A 104 18.90 -0.53 10.91
C ASP A 104 20.41 -0.39 11.15
N ARG A 105 21.23 -1.12 10.37
CA ARG A 105 22.71 -1.05 10.45
C ARG A 105 23.30 0.24 9.92
N ARG A 106 22.59 0.94 9.04
CA ARG A 106 22.99 2.29 8.62
C ARG A 106 22.74 3.22 9.81
N SER A 107 23.81 3.52 10.54
CA SER A 107 23.81 4.50 11.62
C SER A 107 23.56 5.90 11.04
N TRP A 108 22.29 6.27 10.93
CA TRP A 108 21.91 7.66 10.69
C TRP A 108 22.19 8.43 11.99
N PRO A 109 22.80 9.62 11.94
CA PRO A 109 23.02 10.42 13.14
C PRO A 109 21.71 10.61 13.90
N PRO A 110 21.67 10.40 15.23
CA PRO A 110 20.47 10.62 16.02
C PRO A 110 20.06 12.09 15.92
N GLY A 111 18.91 12.36 15.28
CA GLY A 111 18.42 13.71 15.01
C GLY A 111 18.33 14.07 13.52
N GLU A 112 19.08 13.38 12.65
CA GLU A 112 18.91 13.47 11.20
C GLU A 112 18.11 12.26 10.72
N LEU A 113 16.79 12.44 10.60
CA LEU A 113 15.88 11.36 10.19
C LEU A 113 16.13 10.83 8.78
N ILE A 114 16.94 11.52 7.95
CA ILE A 114 17.72 11.09 6.77
C ILE A 114 18.59 12.34 6.43
N PRO A 115 19.87 12.25 6.01
CA PRO A 115 20.83 13.33 5.89
C PRO A 115 20.31 14.26 4.81
N ALA A 116 20.17 15.53 5.18
CA ALA A 116 19.77 16.59 4.26
C ALA A 116 20.81 16.85 3.16
N THR A 117 21.99 16.23 3.23
CA THR A 117 23.18 16.58 2.45
C THR A 117 23.60 15.52 1.42
N GLY A 118 22.93 14.37 1.36
CA GLY A 118 23.09 13.41 0.27
C GLY A 118 22.07 13.67 -0.83
N ALA A 119 22.44 14.45 -1.85
CA ALA A 119 21.62 14.85 -3.00
C ALA A 119 21.02 13.70 -3.87
N GLY A 120 20.99 12.45 -3.40
CA GLY A 120 20.58 11.29 -4.20
C GLY A 120 19.52 10.35 -3.58
N ALA A 121 19.18 10.47 -2.29
CA ALA A 121 18.23 9.54 -1.67
C ALA A 121 16.80 10.11 -1.67
N TRP A 122 16.06 9.86 -2.75
CA TRP A 122 14.66 10.26 -2.90
C TRP A 122 13.85 9.74 -1.69
N PRO A 123 13.30 10.61 -0.80
CA PRO A 123 12.60 10.21 0.44
C PRO A 123 11.49 9.17 0.25
N PHE A 124 10.96 9.08 -0.97
CA PHE A 124 9.87 8.20 -1.32
C PHE A 124 10.29 6.80 -1.71
N MET A 125 11.57 6.55 -1.97
CA MET A 125 11.96 5.29 -2.59
C MET A 125 11.53 4.09 -1.74
N ALA A 126 11.71 4.14 -0.41
CA ALA A 126 11.29 3.04 0.44
C ALA A 126 9.75 2.87 0.52
N PRO A 127 8.95 3.93 0.78
CA PRO A 127 7.50 3.83 0.66
C PRO A 127 7.02 3.39 -0.73
N LEU A 128 7.68 3.83 -1.80
CA LEU A 128 7.30 3.50 -3.17
C LEU A 128 7.57 2.03 -3.47
N LEU A 129 8.73 1.52 -3.05
CA LEU A 129 9.05 0.11 -3.09
C LEU A 129 8.04 -0.71 -2.27
N LEU A 130 7.50 -0.20 -1.17
CA LEU A 130 6.44 -0.86 -0.41
C LEU A 130 5.15 -0.98 -1.23
N ALA A 131 4.69 0.11 -1.84
CA ALA A 131 3.50 0.09 -2.70
C ALA A 131 3.67 -0.87 -3.90
N TRP A 132 4.84 -0.81 -4.56
CA TRP A 132 5.13 -1.62 -5.74
C TRP A 132 5.32 -3.09 -5.40
N SER A 133 6.08 -3.41 -4.35
CA SER A 133 6.26 -4.81 -3.92
C SER A 133 4.96 -5.40 -3.37
N GLY A 134 4.08 -4.59 -2.77
CA GLY A 134 2.74 -5.03 -2.40
C GLY A 134 1.86 -5.35 -3.60
N THR A 135 1.92 -4.55 -4.66
CA THR A 135 1.27 -4.88 -5.95
C THR A 135 1.78 -6.20 -6.51
N ALA A 136 3.10 -6.38 -6.54
CA ALA A 136 3.71 -7.63 -6.99
C ALA A 136 3.31 -8.82 -6.11
N LEU A 137 3.26 -8.64 -4.79
CA LEU A 137 2.82 -9.67 -3.84
C LEU A 137 1.41 -10.16 -4.19
N VAL A 138 0.46 -9.26 -4.39
CA VAL A 138 -0.94 -9.61 -4.72
C VAL A 138 -1.00 -10.41 -6.02
N LEU A 139 -0.35 -9.94 -7.08
CA LEU A 139 -0.32 -10.63 -8.38
C LEU A 139 0.33 -12.02 -8.30
N LEU A 140 1.42 -12.14 -7.54
CA LEU A 140 2.06 -13.43 -7.31
C LEU A 140 1.19 -14.37 -6.48
N LEU A 141 0.45 -13.85 -5.51
CA LEU A 141 -0.50 -14.63 -4.72
C LEU A 141 -1.67 -15.13 -5.57
N GLU A 142 -2.16 -14.35 -6.54
CA GLU A 142 -3.18 -14.83 -7.50
C GLU A 142 -2.66 -16.05 -8.27
N LYS A 143 -1.45 -15.96 -8.81
CA LYS A 143 -0.83 -17.06 -9.56
C LYS A 143 -0.38 -18.24 -8.68
N ALA A 144 -0.24 -18.02 -7.38
CA ALA A 144 0.02 -19.08 -6.40
C ALA A 144 -1.25 -19.68 -5.77
N ALA A 145 -2.44 -19.38 -6.31
CA ALA A 145 -3.74 -19.76 -5.76
C ALA A 145 -3.87 -19.43 -4.26
N GLY A 146 -3.43 -18.23 -3.91
CA GLY A 146 -3.45 -17.70 -2.55
C GLY A 146 -4.86 -17.63 -1.96
N PRO A 147 -4.99 -17.58 -0.63
CA PRO A 147 -6.27 -17.37 0.04
C PRO A 147 -7.00 -16.15 -0.51
N ALA A 148 -8.30 -16.27 -0.79
CA ALA A 148 -9.10 -15.20 -1.42
C ALA A 148 -9.03 -13.88 -0.66
N GLY A 149 -8.94 -13.93 0.68
CA GLY A 149 -8.74 -12.74 1.52
C GLY A 149 -7.47 -11.94 1.20
N LEU A 150 -6.43 -12.56 0.65
CA LEU A 150 -5.15 -11.90 0.31
C LEU A 150 -5.10 -11.36 -1.13
N VAL A 151 -5.96 -11.85 -2.02
CA VAL A 151 -5.90 -11.55 -3.47
C VAL A 151 -7.05 -10.70 -4.00
N ARG A 152 -8.16 -10.58 -3.26
CA ARG A 152 -9.33 -9.79 -3.70
C ARG A 152 -8.96 -8.36 -4.11
N PRO A 153 -9.69 -7.69 -5.03
CA PRO A 153 -9.29 -6.41 -5.64
C PRO A 153 -8.92 -5.27 -4.67
N LEU A 154 -9.49 -5.25 -3.46
CA LEU A 154 -9.10 -4.30 -2.39
C LEU A 154 -7.68 -4.56 -1.82
N ALA A 155 -7.01 -5.62 -2.25
CA ALA A 155 -5.70 -6.03 -1.78
C ALA A 155 -4.61 -5.02 -2.15
N PHE A 156 -4.66 -4.46 -3.36
CA PHE A 156 -3.70 -3.46 -3.82
C PHE A 156 -3.69 -2.23 -2.90
N GLU A 157 -4.87 -1.81 -2.44
CA GLU A 157 -5.01 -0.66 -1.56
C GLU A 157 -4.42 -0.87 -0.17
N ARG A 158 -4.33 -2.13 0.29
CA ARG A 158 -3.70 -2.47 1.58
C ARG A 158 -2.20 -2.20 1.60
N ALA A 159 -1.54 -2.18 0.45
CA ALA A 159 -0.14 -1.81 0.33
C ALA A 159 0.04 -0.30 0.10
N ILE A 160 -0.76 0.27 -0.81
CA ILE A 160 -0.65 1.67 -1.23
C ILE A 160 -0.99 2.62 -0.07
N LEU A 161 -2.03 2.32 0.72
CA LEU A 161 -2.45 3.21 1.80
C LEU A 161 -1.36 3.36 2.89
N PRO A 162 -0.83 2.29 3.51
CA PRO A 162 0.27 2.41 4.47
C PRO A 162 1.52 3.05 3.88
N ALA A 163 1.86 2.74 2.63
CA ALA A 163 2.96 3.38 1.92
C ALA A 163 2.76 4.90 1.78
N SER A 164 1.54 5.34 1.43
CA SER A 164 1.19 6.76 1.31
C SER A 164 1.27 7.49 2.65
N ILE A 165 0.84 6.84 3.74
CA ILE A 165 0.96 7.38 5.10
C ILE A 165 2.43 7.52 5.50
N ALA A 166 3.26 6.51 5.22
CA ALA A 166 4.70 6.60 5.49
C ALA A 166 5.37 7.72 4.68
N ALA A 167 5.02 7.85 3.40
CA ALA A 167 5.51 8.93 2.54
C ALA A 167 5.11 10.30 3.08
N ALA A 168 3.84 10.49 3.44
CA ALA A 168 3.33 11.73 4.02
C ALA A 168 4.03 12.09 5.35
N ALA A 169 4.23 11.12 6.23
CA ALA A 169 4.94 11.33 7.49
C ALA A 169 6.41 11.72 7.27
N LEU A 170 7.11 11.02 6.38
CA LEU A 170 8.50 11.34 6.02
C LEU A 170 8.62 12.73 5.38
N LEU A 171 7.64 13.13 4.56
CA LEU A 171 7.59 14.45 3.96
C LEU A 171 7.39 15.55 4.98
N ALA A 172 6.41 15.39 5.86
CA ALA A 172 6.11 16.40 6.87
C ALA A 172 7.28 16.62 7.83
N ILE A 173 8.09 15.60 8.08
CA ILE A 173 9.33 15.72 8.87
C ILE A 173 10.41 16.52 8.11
N ARG A 174 10.49 16.39 6.79
CA ARG A 174 11.59 16.99 6.00
C ARG A 174 11.25 18.35 5.40
N LEU A 175 10.02 18.56 4.99
CA LEU A 175 9.59 19.75 4.27
C LEU A 175 9.02 20.77 5.24
N ARG A 176 9.55 21.98 5.18
CA ARG A 176 9.02 23.14 5.94
C ARG A 176 7.85 23.84 5.24
N SER A 177 7.40 23.31 4.09
CA SER A 177 6.33 23.88 3.27
C SER A 177 5.22 22.87 3.05
N VAL A 178 4.01 23.23 3.48
CA VAL A 178 2.78 22.46 3.28
C VAL A 178 2.52 22.25 1.78
N ILE A 179 2.67 23.31 0.97
CA ILE A 179 2.43 23.22 -0.49
C ILE A 179 3.38 22.22 -1.12
N SER A 180 4.67 22.26 -0.75
CA SER A 180 5.65 21.29 -1.26
C SER A 180 5.31 19.87 -0.82
N ALA A 181 4.90 19.68 0.44
CA ALA A 181 4.48 18.36 0.92
C ALA A 181 3.27 17.83 0.15
N LEU A 182 2.26 18.66 -0.11
CA LEU A 182 1.11 18.29 -0.92
C LEU A 182 1.52 17.87 -2.34
N LEU A 183 2.31 18.70 -3.05
CA LEU A 183 2.77 18.38 -4.41
C LEU A 183 3.54 17.05 -4.47
N TRP A 184 4.39 16.80 -3.46
CA TRP A 184 5.13 15.55 -3.38
C TRP A 184 4.24 14.35 -3.05
N VAL A 185 3.22 14.51 -2.21
CA VAL A 185 2.20 13.46 -1.98
C VAL A 185 1.45 13.17 -3.27
N CYS A 186 1.05 14.19 -4.04
CA CYS A 186 0.39 14.02 -5.33
C CYS A 186 1.27 13.17 -6.27
N LEU A 187 2.53 13.55 -6.42
CA LEU A 187 3.48 12.82 -7.25
C LEU A 187 3.67 11.38 -6.76
N PHE A 188 3.80 11.19 -5.45
CA PHE A 188 3.95 9.87 -4.85
C PHE A 188 2.76 8.95 -5.19
N VAL A 189 1.54 9.40 -4.94
CA VAL A 189 0.33 8.61 -5.15
C VAL A 189 0.18 8.20 -6.62
N SER A 190 0.47 9.13 -7.56
CA SER A 190 0.44 8.83 -8.99
C SER A 190 1.49 7.79 -9.38
N VAL A 191 2.73 7.95 -8.90
CA VAL A 191 3.84 7.03 -9.22
C VAL A 191 3.65 5.66 -8.54
N ALA A 192 3.08 5.62 -7.34
CA ALA A 192 2.79 4.39 -6.61
C ALA A 192 1.82 3.46 -7.35
N ARG A 193 0.91 4.04 -8.14
CA ARG A 193 -0.12 3.30 -8.92
C ARG A 193 0.31 2.96 -10.33
N TRP A 194 1.44 3.50 -10.80
CA TRP A 194 1.94 3.22 -12.14
C TRP A 194 2.08 1.73 -12.43
N PRO A 195 2.65 0.89 -11.54
CA PRO A 195 2.76 -0.54 -11.84
C PRO A 195 1.41 -1.20 -12.03
N ILE A 196 0.38 -0.85 -11.25
CA ILE A 196 -0.96 -1.40 -11.44
C ILE A 196 -1.50 -1.03 -12.82
N ALA A 197 -1.37 0.24 -13.22
CA ALA A 197 -1.82 0.70 -14.53
C ALA A 197 -1.07 0.01 -15.69
N ALA A 198 0.26 -0.08 -15.58
CA ALA A 198 1.11 -0.71 -16.59
C ALA A 198 0.87 -2.22 -16.68
N PHE A 199 0.86 -2.91 -15.54
CA PHE A 199 0.59 -4.35 -15.49
C PHE A 199 -0.84 -4.65 -15.89
N GLY A 200 -1.83 -3.81 -15.59
CA GLY A 200 -3.20 -4.00 -16.06
C GLY A 200 -3.32 -3.86 -17.58
N ALA A 201 -2.69 -2.84 -18.17
CA ALA A 201 -2.64 -2.71 -19.62
C ALA A 201 -1.96 -3.91 -20.29
N LEU A 202 -0.83 -4.38 -19.75
CA LEU A 202 -0.13 -5.57 -20.25
C LEU A 202 -0.96 -6.85 -20.02
N ALA A 203 -1.56 -7.01 -18.85
CA ALA A 203 -2.38 -8.17 -18.51
C ALA A 203 -3.59 -8.30 -19.44
N THR A 204 -4.22 -7.17 -19.78
CA THR A 204 -5.35 -7.12 -20.72
C THR A 204 -4.92 -7.39 -22.16
N HIS A 205 -3.73 -6.94 -22.55
CA HIS A 205 -3.23 -7.15 -23.90
C HIS A 205 -2.77 -8.59 -24.15
N PHE A 206 -2.21 -9.23 -23.13
CA PHE A 206 -1.66 -10.59 -23.21
C PHE A 206 -2.51 -11.65 -22.51
N GLU A 207 -3.73 -11.30 -22.06
CA GLU A 207 -4.66 -12.18 -21.36
C GLU A 207 -3.99 -12.96 -20.23
N LEU A 208 -3.26 -12.24 -19.36
CA LEU A 208 -2.43 -12.87 -18.33
C LEU A 208 -3.27 -13.55 -17.23
N GLY A 209 -4.58 -13.39 -17.20
CA GLY A 209 -5.47 -14.08 -16.26
C GLY A 209 -5.26 -13.63 -14.80
N THR A 210 -5.04 -12.34 -14.59
CA THR A 210 -4.94 -11.70 -13.26
C THR A 210 -6.18 -10.86 -12.99
N SER A 211 -6.38 -10.38 -11.76
CA SER A 211 -7.49 -9.45 -11.47
C SER A 211 -7.39 -8.10 -12.19
N LEU A 212 -6.24 -7.79 -12.79
CA LEU A 212 -6.01 -6.60 -13.62
C LEU A 212 -6.29 -6.85 -15.11
N ASP A 213 -6.54 -8.09 -15.48
CA ASP A 213 -6.91 -8.47 -16.82
C ASP A 213 -8.41 -8.22 -17.02
N VAL A 214 -8.74 -7.22 -17.83
CA VAL A 214 -10.13 -6.76 -18.01
C VAL A 214 -10.69 -7.09 -19.40
N HIS A 215 -10.02 -7.95 -20.17
CA HIS A 215 -10.39 -8.20 -21.58
C HIS A 215 -11.83 -8.72 -21.72
N THR A 216 -12.32 -9.49 -20.74
CA THR A 216 -13.68 -10.04 -20.71
C THR A 216 -14.76 -9.01 -20.38
N ILE A 217 -14.40 -7.81 -19.91
CA ILE A 217 -15.33 -6.79 -19.44
C ILE A 217 -15.63 -5.80 -20.57
N THR A 218 -16.73 -6.05 -21.29
CA THR A 218 -17.17 -5.20 -22.41
C THR A 218 -18.23 -4.18 -22.02
N GLU A 219 -18.92 -4.39 -20.90
CA GLU A 219 -19.99 -3.51 -20.42
C GLU A 219 -19.76 -3.13 -18.96
N PHE A 220 -19.77 -1.84 -18.68
CA PHE A 220 -19.56 -1.30 -17.33
C PHE A 220 -20.30 0.02 -17.13
N ALA A 221 -20.39 0.46 -15.88
CA ALA A 221 -20.97 1.75 -15.55
C ALA A 221 -19.93 2.87 -15.66
N ASN A 222 -20.22 3.93 -16.41
CA ASN A 222 -19.42 5.15 -16.36
C ASN A 222 -19.67 5.86 -15.00
N PRO A 223 -18.66 5.99 -14.13
CA PRO A 223 -18.85 6.58 -12.80
C PRO A 223 -19.20 8.07 -12.84
N PHE A 224 -18.88 8.78 -13.94
CA PHE A 224 -19.14 10.22 -14.08
C PHE A 224 -20.50 10.50 -14.70
N ALA A 225 -20.87 9.76 -15.73
CA ALA A 225 -22.10 9.98 -16.48
C ALA A 225 -23.28 9.12 -15.99
N GLN A 226 -23.04 8.16 -15.10
CA GLN A 226 -24.05 7.22 -14.59
C GLN A 226 -24.84 6.55 -15.73
N MET A 227 -24.13 6.17 -16.80
CA MET A 227 -24.68 5.50 -17.96
C MET A 227 -23.88 4.23 -18.27
N PRO A 228 -24.50 3.21 -18.88
CA PRO A 228 -23.77 2.04 -19.37
C PRO A 228 -22.83 2.47 -20.51
N VAL A 229 -21.63 1.91 -20.50
CA VAL A 229 -20.65 2.06 -21.57
C VAL A 229 -20.30 0.68 -22.07
N SER A 230 -20.42 0.50 -23.39
CA SER A 230 -20.01 -0.71 -24.10
C SER A 230 -18.73 -0.41 -24.87
N VAL A 231 -17.70 -1.23 -24.69
CA VAL A 231 -16.41 -1.13 -25.37
C VAL A 231 -16.08 -2.45 -26.07
N ALA A 232 -15.32 -2.38 -27.16
CA ALA A 232 -14.81 -3.59 -27.80
C ALA A 232 -13.70 -4.24 -26.95
N PRO A 233 -13.64 -5.58 -26.88
CA PRO A 233 -12.52 -6.29 -26.24
C PRO A 233 -11.17 -5.86 -26.81
N HIS A 234 -10.16 -5.74 -25.94
CA HIS A 234 -8.79 -5.29 -26.24
C HIS A 234 -8.67 -3.89 -26.86
N SER A 235 -9.76 -3.12 -26.93
CA SER A 235 -9.71 -1.77 -27.44
C SER A 235 -8.93 -0.86 -26.49
N THR A 236 -8.29 0.17 -27.06
CA THR A 236 -7.65 1.22 -26.26
C THR A 236 -8.65 1.88 -25.31
N GLU A 237 -9.91 2.01 -25.71
CA GLU A 237 -10.97 2.54 -24.86
C GLU A 237 -11.22 1.67 -23.63
N GLN A 238 -11.29 0.34 -23.79
CA GLN A 238 -11.40 -0.60 -22.67
C GLN A 238 -10.23 -0.43 -21.68
N ILE A 239 -9.00 -0.43 -22.18
CA ILE A 239 -7.79 -0.29 -21.35
C ILE A 239 -7.77 1.07 -20.65
N VAL A 240 -8.15 2.14 -21.33
CA VAL A 240 -8.20 3.48 -20.74
C VAL A 240 -9.25 3.55 -19.65
N TRP A 241 -10.48 3.09 -19.90
CA TRP A 241 -11.58 3.23 -18.94
C TRP A 241 -11.47 2.30 -17.74
N LEU A 242 -11.01 1.07 -17.94
CA LEU A 242 -11.00 0.04 -16.89
C LEU A 242 -9.65 -0.09 -16.17
N ASN A 243 -8.54 0.32 -16.79
CA ASN A 243 -7.22 0.19 -16.19
C ASN A 243 -6.54 1.55 -15.95
N LEU A 244 -6.26 2.32 -17.00
CA LEU A 244 -5.44 3.53 -16.88
C LEU A 244 -6.17 4.65 -16.13
N GLY A 245 -7.41 4.96 -16.49
CA GLY A 245 -8.21 6.03 -15.89
C GLY A 245 -8.41 5.85 -14.39
N PRO A 246 -8.87 4.68 -13.91
CA PRO A 246 -9.02 4.42 -12.48
C PRO A 246 -7.70 4.57 -11.72
N ASN A 247 -6.60 4.00 -12.24
CA ASN A 247 -5.33 3.94 -11.52
C ASN A 247 -4.48 5.20 -11.63
N LEU A 248 -4.60 5.99 -12.70
CA LEU A 248 -3.77 7.18 -12.93
C LEU A 248 -4.51 8.50 -12.69
N LEU A 249 -5.85 8.49 -12.66
CA LEU A 249 -6.65 9.71 -12.47
C LEU A 249 -7.58 9.60 -11.26
N LEU A 250 -8.56 8.68 -11.30
CA LEU A 250 -9.66 8.67 -10.33
C LEU A 250 -9.17 8.34 -8.92
N LEU A 251 -8.53 7.19 -8.75
CA LEU A 251 -8.08 6.73 -7.44
C LEU A 251 -6.96 7.61 -6.88
N PRO A 252 -5.94 8.05 -7.66
CA PRO A 252 -5.03 9.09 -7.18
C PRO A 252 -5.75 10.32 -6.65
N GLY A 253 -6.76 10.83 -7.38
CA GLY A 253 -7.58 11.95 -6.95
C GLY A 253 -8.24 11.72 -5.58
N LEU A 254 -8.80 10.53 -5.34
CA LEU A 254 -9.37 10.15 -4.04
C LEU A 254 -8.30 10.06 -2.94
N TYR A 255 -7.16 9.45 -3.24
CA TYR A 255 -6.04 9.31 -2.30
C TYR A 255 -5.44 10.67 -1.92
N LEU A 256 -5.39 11.62 -2.84
CA LEU A 256 -4.92 12.99 -2.59
C LEU A 256 -5.68 13.65 -1.43
N PHE A 257 -7.01 13.48 -1.32
CA PHE A 257 -7.78 14.04 -0.21
C PHE A 257 -7.35 13.46 1.13
N SER A 258 -7.21 12.14 1.22
CA SER A 258 -6.79 11.46 2.45
C SER A 258 -5.32 11.72 2.82
N ALA A 259 -4.39 11.49 1.89
CA ALA A 259 -2.96 11.62 2.13
C ALA A 259 -2.54 13.10 2.26
N GLY A 260 -3.20 14.00 1.53
CA GLY A 260 -3.03 15.45 1.68
C GLY A 260 -3.51 15.94 3.04
N GLY A 261 -4.66 15.46 3.52
CA GLY A 261 -5.15 15.75 4.88
C GLY A 261 -4.18 15.27 5.97
N ILE A 262 -3.62 14.06 5.83
CA ILE A 262 -2.62 13.53 6.75
C ILE A 262 -1.33 14.36 6.70
N ALA A 263 -0.82 14.67 5.51
CA ALA A 263 0.38 15.48 5.34
C ALA A 263 0.21 16.87 5.97
N PHE A 264 -0.95 17.50 5.76
CA PHE A 264 -1.31 18.77 6.38
C PHE A 264 -1.34 18.67 7.91
N ALA A 265 -2.03 17.68 8.47
CA ALA A 265 -2.13 17.49 9.91
C ALA A 265 -0.74 17.29 10.55
N VAL A 266 0.09 16.42 9.98
CA VAL A 266 1.45 16.18 10.50
C VAL A 266 2.31 17.43 10.35
N ALA A 267 2.23 18.15 9.23
CA ALA A 267 2.95 19.41 9.06
C ALA A 267 2.55 20.46 10.11
N MET A 268 1.25 20.57 10.43
CA MET A 268 0.78 21.47 11.49
C MET A 268 1.36 21.09 12.86
N PHE A 269 1.39 19.79 13.22
CA PHE A 269 2.00 19.35 14.48
C PHE A 269 3.51 19.60 14.55
N VAL A 270 4.22 19.48 13.43
CA VAL A 270 5.67 19.69 13.35
C VAL A 270 6.02 21.18 13.38
N LEU A 271 5.27 22.01 12.66
CA LEU A 271 5.51 23.45 12.53
C LEU A 271 4.99 24.25 13.73
N HIS A 272 3.94 23.76 14.39
CA HIS A 272 3.34 24.37 15.58
C HIS A 272 3.38 23.39 16.75
N PRO A 273 4.58 23.06 17.28
CA PRO A 273 4.67 22.21 18.45
C PRO A 273 3.89 22.86 19.60
N PRO A 274 3.06 22.11 20.34
CA PRO A 274 2.29 22.68 21.43
C PRO A 274 3.24 23.34 22.43
N GLU A 275 3.02 24.63 22.70
CA GLU A 275 3.69 25.42 23.74
C GLU A 275 3.33 24.87 25.13
N ALA A 276 3.82 23.68 25.45
CA ALA A 276 3.48 22.97 26.67
C ALA A 276 4.76 22.41 27.29
N ARG A 277 5.56 23.32 27.86
CA ARG A 277 6.51 23.04 28.95
C ARG A 277 7.18 24.28 29.57
N SER A 278 6.63 25.48 29.40
CA SER A 278 7.16 26.71 30.00
C SER A 278 6.46 27.14 31.30
N HIS A 279 5.52 26.35 31.84
CA HIS A 279 4.72 26.78 33.00
C HIS A 279 4.96 26.07 34.35
N ASP A 280 5.93 25.15 34.48
CA ASP A 280 6.03 24.29 35.68
C ASP A 280 7.36 24.30 36.45
N THR A 281 8.16 25.37 36.38
CA THR A 281 9.31 25.57 37.30
C THR A 281 9.47 27.00 37.80
N SER A 282 8.37 27.74 37.93
CA SER A 282 8.31 28.95 38.77
C SER A 282 7.47 28.72 40.04
N VAL A 283 7.48 27.50 40.60
CA VAL A 283 7.24 27.37 42.04
C VAL A 283 8.48 27.90 42.74
N GLN A 284 8.39 29.20 43.03
CA GLN A 284 9.15 29.95 44.01
C GLN A 284 9.49 29.07 45.22
N SER A 285 10.72 28.53 45.28
CA SER A 285 11.35 28.28 46.57
C SER A 285 11.75 29.64 47.11
N GLY A 286 10.78 30.31 47.73
CA GLY A 286 11.04 31.47 48.56
C GLY A 286 12.02 31.06 49.64
N THR A 287 13.25 31.56 49.53
CA THR A 287 14.16 31.65 50.66
C THR A 287 13.53 32.58 51.69
N PRO A 288 13.15 32.10 52.90
CA PRO A 288 12.82 33.00 53.98
C PRO A 288 14.13 33.57 54.50
N GLY A 289 14.35 34.86 54.26
CA GLY A 289 15.36 35.63 54.95
C GLY A 289 14.98 35.81 56.43
N THR A 290 16.02 35.74 57.26
CA THR A 290 16.25 36.41 58.56
C THR A 290 15.39 36.03 59.78
N ARG A 291 16.03 35.44 60.79
CA ARG A 291 16.71 36.18 61.88
C ARG A 291 17.78 35.32 62.54
#